data_AF-A0A969LL31-F1
#
_entry.id   AF-A0A969LL31-F1
#
_cell.length_a   1.000
_cell.length_b   1.000
_cell.length_c   1.000
_cell.angle_alpha   90.00
_cell.angle_beta   90.00
_cell.angle_gamma   90.00
#
_symmetry.space_group_name_H-M   'P 1'
#
loop_
_entity.id
_entity.type
_entity.pdbx_description
1 polymer ?
#
loop_
_entity_poly.entity_id
_entity_poly.type
_entity_poly.pdbx_seq_one_letter_code
_entity_poly.pdbx_strand_id
1 'polypeptide(L)'
;MFGADGAYSAARLQHQLQHDRFDYQQFYIDFGYKELTIPPGENRSFLMEKNALHIWPRGNFMLIALPNIDSSFTCTLFFPFEGNPSFATLNSKKQVRTFFEETFADAAPLMPTLEEDFFSNPTSSLVTVKCYPWIREDKFALIGDAAHAMVPFSDKG
;
A
#
# COMPACT_ATOMS: atom_id res chain seq x y z
N MET A 1 28.67 -8.20 0.32
CA MET A 1 27.55 -7.92 1.25
C MET A 1 26.39 -7.34 0.43
N PHE A 2 25.18 -7.85 0.63
CA PHE A 2 23.98 -7.32 -0.02
C PHE A 2 23.13 -6.56 1.00
N GLY A 3 22.80 -5.30 0.72
CA GLY A 3 21.80 -4.54 1.46
C GLY A 3 20.42 -4.83 0.87
N ALA A 4 19.63 -5.63 1.60
CA ALA A 4 18.29 -6.07 1.22
C ALA A 4 17.28 -5.81 2.36
N ASP A 5 17.53 -4.76 3.14
CA ASP A 5 16.86 -4.40 4.39
C ASP A 5 15.68 -3.42 4.19
N GLY A 6 15.12 -3.39 2.98
CA GLY A 6 13.85 -2.73 2.69
C GLY A 6 13.93 -1.22 2.42
N ALA A 7 12.77 -0.59 2.29
CA ALA A 7 12.65 0.82 1.88
C ALA A 7 13.35 1.80 2.84
N TYR A 8 13.50 1.45 4.11
CA TYR A 8 14.19 2.24 5.15
C TYR A 8 15.59 1.68 5.47
N SER A 9 16.30 1.23 4.44
CA SER A 9 17.59 0.55 4.53
C SER A 9 18.65 1.31 5.34
N ALA A 10 19.11 0.68 6.42
CA ALA A 10 20.28 1.11 7.19
C ALA A 10 21.55 0.92 6.37
N ALA A 11 21.62 -0.14 5.54
CA ALA A 11 22.75 -0.39 4.65
C ALA A 11 22.93 0.75 3.62
N ARG A 12 21.82 1.26 3.05
CA ARG A 12 21.84 2.41 2.15
C ARG A 12 22.29 3.67 2.86
N LEU A 13 21.77 3.94 4.07
CA LEU A 13 22.20 5.09 4.86
C LEU A 13 23.70 5.04 5.17
N GLN A 14 24.22 3.88 5.56
CA GLN A 14 25.66 3.71 5.76
C GLN A 14 26.44 3.91 4.45
N HIS A 15 25.94 3.39 3.32
CA HIS A 15 26.59 3.59 2.03
C HIS A 15 26.65 5.08 1.66
N GLN A 16 25.55 5.81 1.84
CA GLN A 16 25.45 7.24 1.62
C GLN A 16 26.41 8.05 2.49
N LEU A 17 26.51 7.74 3.79
CA LEU A 17 27.32 8.52 4.73
C LEU A 17 28.82 8.25 4.64
N GLN A 18 29.21 7.04 4.24
CA GLN A 18 30.61 6.61 4.24
C GLN A 18 31.33 6.85 2.90
N HIS A 19 30.63 7.31 1.85
CA HIS A 19 31.20 7.41 0.51
C HIS A 19 30.83 8.74 -0.18
N ASP A 20 31.78 9.31 -0.91
CA ASP A 20 31.56 10.48 -1.76
C ASP A 20 30.87 10.10 -3.08
N ARG A 21 30.15 11.06 -3.68
CA ARG A 21 29.38 10.92 -4.95
C ARG A 21 28.30 9.84 -4.90
N PHE A 22 27.43 9.93 -3.89
CA PHE A 22 26.22 9.13 -3.78
C PHE A 22 24.98 10.03 -3.88
N ASP A 23 24.18 9.83 -4.91
CA ASP A 23 22.92 10.52 -5.13
C ASP A 23 21.81 9.81 -4.35
N TYR A 24 21.01 10.60 -3.62
CA TYR A 24 19.88 10.10 -2.84
C TYR A 24 18.68 11.03 -2.98
N GLN A 25 17.52 10.44 -3.27
CA GLN A 25 16.25 11.12 -3.25
C GLN A 25 15.22 10.24 -2.52
N GLN A 26 14.52 10.85 -1.55
CA GLN A 26 13.38 10.26 -0.88
C GLN A 26 12.24 11.26 -0.88
N PHE A 27 11.06 10.81 -1.29
CA PHE A 27 9.85 11.61 -1.19
C PHE A 27 8.66 10.73 -0.84
N TYR A 28 7.75 11.30 -0.06
CA TYR A 28 6.45 10.72 0.22
C TYR A 28 5.45 11.29 -0.78
N ILE A 29 4.50 10.47 -1.21
CA ILE A 29 3.36 10.96 -1.98
C ILE A 29 2.22 11.32 -1.02
N ASP A 30 1.33 12.21 -1.46
CA ASP A 30 0.19 12.71 -0.66
C ASP A 30 -0.93 11.66 -0.45
N PHE A 31 -0.63 10.39 -0.75
CA PHE A 31 -1.51 9.24 -0.63
C PHE A 31 -0.98 8.26 0.40
N GLY A 32 -1.91 7.76 1.20
CA GLY A 32 -1.68 6.60 2.06
C GLY A 32 -2.38 5.37 1.51
N TYR A 33 -2.16 4.25 2.17
CA TYR A 33 -2.98 3.07 2.00
C TYR A 33 -3.52 2.57 3.33
N LYS A 34 -4.64 1.84 3.25
CA LYS A 34 -5.24 1.15 4.40
C LYS A 34 -5.74 -0.22 3.98
N GLU A 35 -5.49 -1.21 4.81
CA GLU A 35 -5.98 -2.57 4.61
C GLU A 35 -7.38 -2.75 5.22
N LEU A 36 -8.24 -3.46 4.49
CA LEU A 36 -9.61 -3.80 4.84
C LEU A 36 -9.85 -5.26 4.47
N THR A 37 -10.90 -5.87 5.03
CA THR A 37 -11.14 -7.31 4.83
C THR A 37 -12.51 -7.57 4.20
N ILE A 38 -12.54 -8.44 3.19
CA ILE A 38 -13.74 -9.17 2.79
C ILE A 38 -13.59 -10.60 3.34
N PRO A 39 -14.43 -11.05 4.28
CA PRO A 39 -14.30 -12.38 4.87
C PRO A 39 -14.71 -13.47 3.88
N PRO A 40 -14.39 -14.75 4.17
CA PRO A 40 -14.95 -15.84 3.41
C PRO A 40 -16.48 -15.91 3.58
N GLY A 41 -17.17 -16.38 2.54
CA GLY A 41 -18.60 -16.68 2.61
C GLY A 41 -18.90 -17.97 3.38
N GLU A 42 -20.18 -18.35 3.38
CA GLU A 42 -20.62 -19.61 3.96
C GLU A 42 -19.83 -20.79 3.38
N ASN A 43 -19.49 -21.77 4.23
CA ASN A 43 -18.69 -22.95 3.88
C ASN A 43 -17.32 -22.64 3.24
N ARG A 44 -16.70 -21.50 3.58
CA ARG A 44 -15.42 -21.04 3.00
C ARG A 44 -15.51 -20.86 1.48
N SER A 45 -16.64 -20.31 1.01
CA SER A 45 -16.78 -19.88 -0.38
C SER A 45 -16.10 -18.53 -0.60
N PHE A 46 -15.62 -18.29 -1.82
CA PHE A 46 -15.17 -16.96 -2.22
C PHE A 46 -16.39 -16.10 -2.56
N LEU A 47 -16.41 -14.86 -2.05
CA LEU A 47 -17.49 -13.90 -2.32
C LEU A 47 -17.37 -13.18 -3.67
N MET A 48 -16.22 -13.33 -4.34
CA MET A 48 -15.91 -12.77 -5.67
C MET A 48 -15.06 -13.78 -6.46
N GLU A 49 -14.74 -13.49 -7.73
CA GLU A 49 -13.87 -14.36 -8.54
C GLU A 49 -12.48 -14.54 -7.89
N LYS A 50 -12.07 -15.78 -7.65
CA LYS A 50 -10.87 -16.11 -6.88
C LYS A 50 -9.56 -16.08 -7.69
N ASN A 51 -9.64 -16.08 -9.02
CA ASN A 51 -8.47 -16.10 -9.91
C ASN A 51 -8.26 -14.74 -10.60
N ALA A 52 -8.71 -13.66 -9.98
CA ALA A 52 -8.61 -12.30 -10.50
C ALA A 52 -8.07 -11.32 -9.47
N LEU A 53 -7.37 -10.30 -9.96
CA LEU A 53 -7.11 -9.07 -9.22
C LEU A 53 -8.32 -8.16 -9.40
N HIS A 54 -8.98 -7.80 -8.30
CA HIS A 54 -10.13 -6.90 -8.34
C HIS A 54 -9.68 -5.46 -8.12
N ILE A 55 -10.17 -4.54 -8.95
CA ILE A 55 -9.78 -3.12 -8.93
C ILE A 55 -11.03 -2.25 -9.08
N TRP A 56 -11.22 -1.31 -8.17
CA TRP A 56 -12.25 -0.26 -8.23
C TRP A 56 -11.59 1.12 -8.40
N PRO A 57 -11.38 1.59 -9.65
CA PRO A 57 -10.74 2.87 -9.91
C PRO A 57 -11.72 4.04 -9.72
N ARG A 58 -11.29 5.13 -9.08
CA ARG A 58 -12.08 6.38 -8.92
C ARG A 58 -11.31 7.62 -9.37
N GLY A 59 -10.38 7.43 -10.31
CA GLY A 59 -9.51 8.48 -10.83
C GLY A 59 -8.36 8.74 -9.86
N ASN A 60 -8.60 9.55 -8.83
CA ASN A 60 -7.54 9.97 -7.92
C ASN A 60 -7.25 8.95 -6.81
N PHE A 61 -8.13 7.99 -6.58
CA PHE A 61 -7.97 6.96 -5.56
C PHE A 61 -8.57 5.64 -6.04
N MET A 62 -8.24 4.54 -5.37
CA MET A 62 -8.72 3.22 -5.77
C MET A 62 -8.76 2.24 -4.61
N LEU A 63 -9.61 1.24 -4.73
CA LEU A 63 -9.61 0.04 -3.90
C LEU A 63 -9.15 -1.14 -4.75
N ILE A 64 -8.27 -1.98 -4.23
CA ILE A 64 -7.94 -3.28 -4.84
C ILE A 64 -8.24 -4.40 -3.87
N ALA A 65 -8.50 -5.61 -4.37
CA ALA A 65 -8.66 -6.79 -3.53
C ALA A 65 -7.91 -8.00 -4.11
N LEU A 66 -7.11 -8.65 -3.26
CA LEU A 66 -6.38 -9.88 -3.59
C LEU A 66 -6.98 -11.07 -2.83
N PRO A 67 -7.22 -12.20 -3.52
CA PRO A 67 -7.78 -13.40 -2.90
C PRO A 67 -6.75 -14.11 -2.01
N ASN A 68 -7.20 -14.60 -0.85
CA ASN A 68 -6.43 -15.41 0.07
C ASN A 68 -6.83 -16.90 -0.04
N ILE A 69 -5.95 -17.80 0.42
CA ILE A 69 -6.19 -19.26 0.40
C ILE A 69 -7.42 -19.66 1.25
N ASP A 70 -7.69 -18.92 2.32
CA ASP A 70 -8.83 -19.16 3.23
C ASP A 70 -10.17 -18.64 2.70
N SER A 71 -10.19 -18.18 1.44
CA SER A 71 -11.34 -17.61 0.73
C SER A 71 -11.77 -16.20 1.18
N SER A 72 -10.96 -15.54 2.01
CA SER A 72 -11.06 -14.10 2.24
C SER A 72 -10.40 -13.29 1.10
N PHE A 73 -10.59 -11.97 1.11
CA PHE A 73 -9.82 -11.05 0.30
C PHE A 73 -9.19 -9.96 1.18
N THR A 74 -7.89 -9.73 0.97
CA THR A 74 -7.21 -8.55 1.50
C THR A 74 -7.46 -7.39 0.56
N CYS A 75 -8.12 -6.36 1.07
CA CYS A 75 -8.45 -5.18 0.30
C CYS A 75 -7.54 -4.01 0.68
N THR A 76 -7.02 -3.28 -0.30
CA THR A 76 -6.15 -2.12 -0.07
C THR A 76 -6.79 -0.88 -0.67
N LEU A 77 -7.19 0.06 0.19
CA LEU A 77 -7.66 1.38 -0.20
C LEU A 77 -6.46 2.32 -0.33
N PHE A 78 -6.17 2.80 -1.54
CA PHE A 78 -5.23 3.87 -1.80
C PHE A 78 -5.97 5.20 -1.87
N PHE A 79 -5.68 6.13 -0.96
CA PHE A 79 -6.52 7.31 -0.74
C PHE A 79 -5.69 8.49 -0.23
N PRO A 80 -6.06 9.75 -0.55
CA PRO A 80 -5.24 10.88 -0.16
C PRO A 80 -5.34 11.10 1.35
N PHE A 81 -4.25 11.59 1.96
CA PHE A 81 -4.25 11.94 3.38
C PHE A 81 -5.18 13.11 3.66
N GLU A 82 -5.17 14.13 2.79
CA GLU A 82 -5.93 15.37 2.91
C GLU A 82 -6.75 15.66 1.64
N GLY A 83 -7.63 16.68 1.69
CA GLY A 83 -8.56 17.01 0.61
C GLY A 83 -9.96 16.45 0.81
N ASN A 84 -10.81 16.48 -0.23
CA ASN A 84 -12.17 15.93 -0.18
C ASN A 84 -12.49 15.12 -1.45
N PRO A 85 -12.71 13.80 -1.36
CA PRO A 85 -12.67 12.97 -0.15
C PRO A 85 -11.24 12.54 0.21
N SER A 86 -10.95 12.31 1.50
CA SER A 86 -9.61 11.94 2.03
C SER A 86 -9.68 11.24 3.40
N PHE A 87 -8.57 10.64 3.86
CA PHE A 87 -8.50 10.06 5.21
C PHE A 87 -8.83 11.08 6.30
N ALA A 88 -8.38 12.34 6.17
CA ALA A 88 -8.69 13.41 7.12
C ALA A 88 -10.19 13.77 7.18
N THR A 89 -10.93 13.59 6.07
CA THR A 89 -12.37 13.88 6.04
C THR A 89 -13.26 12.74 6.55
N LEU A 90 -12.77 11.49 6.55
CA LEU A 90 -13.51 10.31 7.01
C LEU A 90 -13.22 10.04 8.50
N ASN A 91 -13.82 10.86 9.38
CA ASN A 91 -13.51 10.87 10.82
C ASN A 91 -14.54 10.15 11.70
N SER A 92 -15.56 9.51 11.10
CA SER A 92 -16.55 8.73 11.83
C SER A 92 -16.98 7.47 11.07
N LYS A 93 -17.41 6.44 11.81
CA LYS A 93 -17.95 5.19 11.25
C LYS A 93 -19.04 5.44 10.19
N LYS A 94 -19.96 6.37 10.49
CA LYS A 94 -21.04 6.75 9.57
C LYS A 94 -20.51 7.33 8.26
N GLN A 95 -19.54 8.25 8.31
CA GLN A 95 -18.95 8.83 7.09
C GLN A 95 -18.22 7.78 6.27
N VAL A 96 -17.46 6.88 6.91
CA VAL A 96 -16.80 5.76 6.22
C VAL A 96 -17.83 4.91 5.51
N ARG A 97 -18.88 4.46 6.21
CA ARG A 97 -19.93 3.63 5.62
C ARG A 97 -20.63 4.33 4.45
N THR A 98 -21.08 5.57 4.64
CA THR A 98 -21.72 6.35 3.57
C THR A 98 -20.79 6.54 2.36
N PHE A 99 -19.53 6.90 2.59
CA PHE A 99 -18.55 7.05 1.51
C PHE A 99 -18.37 5.75 0.73
N PHE A 100 -18.25 4.60 1.41
CA PHE A 100 -18.10 3.30 0.76
C PHE A 100 -19.38 2.86 0.03
N GLU A 101 -20.57 3.10 0.58
CA GLU A 101 -21.83 2.78 -0.09
C GLU A 101 -22.03 3.62 -1.37
N GLU A 102 -21.67 4.90 -1.34
CA GLU A 102 -21.77 5.80 -2.50
C GLU A 102 -20.67 5.53 -3.54
N THR A 103 -19.46 5.23 -3.07
CA THR A 103 -18.28 5.16 -3.95
C THR A 103 -17.96 3.75 -4.40
N PHE A 104 -18.16 2.74 -3.55
CA PHE A 104 -17.82 1.33 -3.77
C PHE A 104 -19.03 0.43 -3.46
N ALA A 105 -20.18 0.74 -4.06
CA ALA A 105 -21.48 0.17 -3.75
C ALA A 105 -21.57 -1.37 -3.80
N ASP A 106 -20.71 -2.01 -4.60
CA ASP A 106 -20.63 -3.46 -4.76
C ASP A 106 -19.64 -4.12 -3.77
N ALA A 107 -18.59 -3.42 -3.36
CA ALA A 107 -17.64 -3.91 -2.36
C ALA A 107 -18.11 -3.66 -0.92
N ALA A 108 -18.78 -2.54 -0.65
CA ALA A 108 -19.21 -2.15 0.70
C ALA A 108 -20.10 -3.20 1.40
N PRO A 109 -21.05 -3.87 0.73
CA PRO A 109 -21.85 -4.94 1.34
C PRO A 109 -21.04 -6.19 1.70
N LEU A 110 -19.87 -6.40 1.07
CA LEU A 110 -18.99 -7.54 1.31
C LEU A 110 -18.05 -7.32 2.51
N MET A 111 -18.03 -6.11 3.09
CA MET A 111 -17.14 -5.71 4.18
C MET A 111 -17.93 -5.47 5.48
N PRO A 112 -18.27 -6.54 6.24
CA PRO A 112 -19.08 -6.41 7.46
C PRO A 112 -18.34 -5.69 8.59
N THR A 113 -17.00 -5.70 8.59
CA THR A 113 -16.12 -5.05 9.59
C THR A 113 -15.50 -3.75 9.08
N LEU A 114 -16.03 -3.18 7.99
CA LEU A 114 -15.43 -2.03 7.29
C LEU A 114 -15.03 -0.90 8.24
N GLU A 115 -15.94 -0.48 9.13
CA GLU A 115 -15.71 0.65 10.01
C GLU A 115 -14.70 0.32 11.10
N GLU A 116 -14.77 -0.88 11.68
CA GLU A 116 -13.77 -1.35 12.64
C GLU A 116 -12.38 -1.43 12.01
N ASP A 117 -12.25 -2.07 10.86
CA ASP A 117 -11.00 -2.20 10.11
C ASP A 117 -10.45 -0.81 9.75
N PHE A 118 -11.33 0.11 9.31
CA PHE A 118 -10.91 1.45 8.91
C PHE A 118 -10.24 2.25 10.04
N PHE A 119 -10.76 2.15 11.27
CA PHE A 119 -10.23 2.90 12.41
C PHE A 119 -9.16 2.15 13.20
N SER A 120 -9.16 0.81 13.17
CA SER A 120 -8.18 0.00 13.90
C SER A 120 -6.89 -0.22 13.12
N ASN A 121 -6.98 -0.41 11.80
CA ASN A 121 -5.80 -0.62 10.96
C ASN A 121 -5.08 0.71 10.74
N PRO A 122 -3.74 0.75 10.82
CA PRO A 122 -2.99 1.98 10.59
C PRO A 122 -3.17 2.50 9.15
N THR A 123 -3.14 3.81 8.99
CA THR A 123 -2.95 4.42 7.66
C THR A 123 -1.45 4.51 7.40
N SER A 124 -0.99 3.84 6.36
CA SER A 124 0.44 3.76 6.02
C SER A 124 0.80 4.73 4.90
N SER A 125 1.99 5.32 4.97
CA SER A 125 2.52 6.21 3.93
C SER A 125 3.20 5.42 2.82
N LEU A 126 3.23 6.03 1.63
CA LEU A 126 3.90 5.49 0.45
C LEU A 126 5.13 6.34 0.15
N VAL A 127 6.30 5.70 0.11
CA VAL A 127 7.59 6.35 -0.11
C VAL A 127 8.18 5.92 -1.44
N THR A 128 8.74 6.87 -2.17
CA THR A 128 9.64 6.58 -3.29
C THR A 128 11.07 6.90 -2.87
N VAL A 129 11.97 5.96 -3.10
CA VAL A 129 13.40 6.11 -2.88
C VAL A 129 14.12 5.85 -4.21
N LYS A 130 14.99 6.78 -4.58
CA LYS A 130 15.95 6.61 -5.67
C LYS A 130 17.34 6.88 -5.11
N CYS A 131 18.28 6.02 -5.43
CA CYS A 131 19.68 6.27 -5.11
C CYS A 131 20.61 5.76 -6.20
N TYR A 132 21.83 6.26 -6.23
CA TYR A 132 22.89 5.80 -7.14
C TYR A 132 24.27 6.21 -6.60
N PRO A 133 25.33 5.41 -6.78
CA PRO A 133 25.36 4.05 -7.33
C PRO A 133 24.85 2.99 -6.34
N TRP A 134 24.30 1.88 -6.82
CA TRP A 134 23.85 0.77 -5.96
C TRP A 134 24.98 -0.16 -5.54
N ILE A 135 26.04 -0.22 -6.33
CA ILE A 135 27.15 -1.15 -6.16
C ILE A 135 28.39 -0.35 -5.81
N ARG A 136 29.15 -0.86 -4.84
CA ARG A 136 30.47 -0.36 -4.52
C ARG A 136 31.48 -1.49 -4.62
N GLU A 137 32.38 -1.35 -5.60
CA GLU A 137 33.41 -2.34 -5.91
C GLU A 137 32.78 -3.73 -6.05
N ASP A 138 33.50 -4.76 -5.63
CA ASP A 138 33.05 -6.15 -5.51
C ASP A 138 32.60 -6.51 -4.09
N LYS A 139 32.36 -5.51 -3.24
CA LYS A 139 32.15 -5.71 -1.79
C LYS A 139 30.72 -5.44 -1.34
N PHE A 140 30.01 -4.52 -1.99
CA PHE A 140 28.69 -4.08 -1.54
C PHE A 140 27.72 -3.85 -2.71
N ALA A 141 26.47 -4.27 -2.53
CA ALA A 141 25.38 -3.94 -3.44
C ALA A 141 24.06 -3.77 -2.68
N LEU A 142 23.30 -2.72 -3.01
CA LEU A 142 21.89 -2.58 -2.64
C LEU A 142 21.01 -3.34 -3.63
N ILE A 143 19.98 -4.04 -3.12
CA ILE A 143 19.01 -4.78 -3.94
C ILE A 143 17.58 -4.57 -3.41
N GLY A 144 16.60 -4.67 -4.31
CA GLY A 144 15.17 -4.48 -3.99
C GLY A 144 14.88 -3.08 -3.45
N ASP A 145 13.92 -2.97 -2.52
CA ASP A 145 13.52 -1.69 -1.91
C ASP A 145 14.67 -0.93 -1.23
N ALA A 146 15.73 -1.62 -0.83
CA ALA A 146 16.93 -0.97 -0.30
C ALA A 146 17.63 -0.11 -1.36
N ALA A 147 17.56 -0.50 -2.64
CA ALA A 147 18.06 0.26 -3.78
C ALA A 147 17.00 1.20 -4.37
N HIS A 148 15.75 0.74 -4.49
CA HIS A 148 14.70 1.42 -5.24
C HIS A 148 13.28 1.15 -4.70
N ALA A 149 12.90 1.77 -3.58
CA ALA A 149 11.51 1.72 -3.13
C ALA A 149 10.60 2.52 -4.07
N MET A 150 9.54 1.89 -4.58
CA MET A 150 8.61 2.50 -5.53
C MET A 150 7.19 2.38 -5.02
N VAL A 151 6.34 3.34 -5.39
CA VAL A 151 4.91 3.28 -5.05
C VAL A 151 4.25 2.12 -5.81
N PRO A 152 3.29 1.40 -5.20
CA PRO A 152 2.72 0.16 -5.73
C PRO A 152 1.80 0.36 -6.96
N PHE A 153 1.67 1.60 -7.46
CA PHE A 153 0.89 1.92 -8.66
C PHE A 153 1.63 1.62 -9.97
N SER A 154 2.91 1.29 -9.90
CA SER A 154 3.67 0.76 -11.02
C SER A 154 3.80 -0.75 -10.81
N ASP A 155 3.31 -1.57 -11.73
CA ASP A 155 3.44 -3.05 -11.76
C ASP A 155 4.91 -3.53 -11.92
N LYS A 156 5.87 -2.84 -11.29
CA LYS A 156 7.33 -3.03 -11.45
C LYS A 156 8.11 -2.86 -10.14
N GLY A 157 7.49 -3.19 -9.00
CA GLY A 157 8.19 -3.27 -7.71
C GLY A 157 9.38 -4.23 -7.76
#